data_AF-A0A969JKP1-F1
#
_entry.id   AF-A0A969JKP1-F1
#
_cell.length_a   1.000
_cell.length_b   1.000
_cell.length_c   1.000
_cell.angle_alpha   90.00
_cell.angle_beta   90.00
_cell.angle_gamma   90.00
#
_symmetry.space_group_name_H-M   'P 1'
#
loop_
_entity.id
_entity.type
_entity.pdbx_description
1 polymer ?
#
loop_
_entity_poly.entity_id
_entity_poly.type
_entity_poly.pdbx_seq_one_letter_code
_entity_poly.pdbx_strand_id
1 'polypeptide(L)' 'MNHSSTLVDLLRERSQLQSDWSAYTFLQDGKTEVGTLSYATLDLQAREIAAALQALTGLGTN' A
#
# COMPACT_ATOMS: atom_id res chain seq x y z
N MET A 1 -1.98 18.55 -13.01
CA MET A 1 -1.25 17.97 -11.86
C MET A 1 -2.30 17.42 -10.92
N ASN A 2 -2.38 16.09 -10.77
CA ASN A 2 -3.24 15.52 -9.74
C ASN A 2 -2.61 15.84 -8.39
N HIS A 3 -3.30 16.64 -7.58
CA HIS A 3 -2.88 16.85 -6.21
C HIS A 3 -3.28 15.59 -5.44
N SER A 4 -2.31 14.74 -5.12
CA SER A 4 -2.53 13.66 -4.15
C SER A 4 -2.86 14.30 -2.79
N SER A 5 -4.10 14.15 -2.33
CA SER A 5 -4.60 14.79 -1.10
C SER A 5 -4.44 13.90 0.14
N THR A 6 -4.22 12.61 -0.08
CA THR A 6 -3.98 11.62 0.97
C THR A 6 -2.79 10.73 0.62
N LEU A 7 -2.27 10.00 1.61
CA LEU A 7 -1.24 8.99 1.37
C LEU A 7 -1.73 7.86 0.46
N VAL A 8 -3.04 7.56 0.49
CA VAL A 8 -3.65 6.54 -0.38
C VAL A 8 -3.67 7.03 -1.84
N ASP A 9 -3.97 8.31 -2.06
CA ASP A 9 -3.94 8.90 -3.41
C ASP A 9 -2.52 8.89 -3.97
N LEU A 10 -1.53 9.29 -3.15
CA LEU A 10 -0.12 9.26 -3.54
C LEU A 10 0.36 7.85 -3.85
N LEU A 11 -0.02 6.86 -3.04
CA LEU A 11 0.33 5.46 -3.26
C LEU A 11 -0.25 4.94 -4.58
N ARG A 12 -1.51 5.28 -4.87
CA ARG A 12 -2.18 4.89 -6.12
C ARG A 12 -1.57 5.56 -7.35
N GLU A 13 -1.18 6.82 -7.25
CA GLU A 13 -0.47 7.52 -8.33
C GLU A 13 0.88 6.84 -8.62
N ARG A 14 1.63 6.49 -7.56
CA ARG A 14 2.94 5.85 -7.69
C ARG A 14 2.84 4.39 -8.14
N SER A 15 1.80 3.66 -7.78
CA SER A 15 1.60 2.30 -8.29
C SER A 15 1.37 2.28 -9.81
N GLN A 16 0.76 3.33 -10.37
CA GLN A 16 0.55 3.46 -11.82
C GLN A 16 1.81 3.91 -12.57
N LEU A 17 2.55 4.87 -12.02
CA LEU A 17 3.68 5.50 -12.71
C LEU A 17 5.03 4.81 -12.42
N GLN A 18 5.16 4.14 -11.27
CA GLN A 18 6.39 3.58 -10.72
C GLN A 18 6.13 2.19 -10.11
N SER A 19 5.25 1.40 -10.75
CA SER A 19 4.80 0.07 -10.30
C SER A 19 5.90 -0.76 -9.64
N ASP A 20 7.00 -0.98 -10.38
CA ASP A 20 8.04 -1.94 -10.02
C ASP A 20 9.13 -1.32 -9.13
N TRP A 21 9.03 -0.04 -8.83
CA TRP A 21 10.02 0.63 -7.99
C TRP A 21 9.77 0.27 -6.52
N SER A 22 10.86 0.02 -5.79
CA SER A 22 10.81 -0.26 -4.36
C SER A 22 10.23 0.94 -3.59
N ALA A 23 9.10 0.71 -2.93
CA ALA A 23 8.46 1.65 -2.03
C ALA A 23 8.98 1.49 -0.59
N TYR A 24 9.33 0.26 -0.21
CA TYR A 24 9.81 -0.07 1.13
C TYR A 24 10.78 -1.25 1.09
N THR A 25 11.84 -1.18 1.89
CA THR A 25 12.83 -2.26 2.05
C THR A 25 12.84 -2.69 3.52
N PHE A 26 12.61 -3.97 3.76
CA PHE A 26 12.69 -4.57 5.08
C PHE A 26 14.15 -4.89 5.41
N LEU A 27 14.61 -4.40 6.56
CA LEU A 27 15.94 -4.67 7.08
C LEU A 27 15.83 -5.46 8.39
N GLN A 28 16.50 -6.62 8.48
CA GLN A 28 16.39 -7.50 9.66
C GLN A 28 16.98 -6.87 10.94
N ASP A 29 18.08 -6.16 10.80
CA ASP A 29 18.86 -5.54 11.88
C ASP A 29 19.19 -4.06 11.56
N GLY A 30 18.39 -3.47 10.66
CA GLY A 30 18.66 -2.13 10.11
C GLY A 30 19.79 -2.09 9.07
N LYS A 31 20.37 -3.24 8.69
CA LYS A 31 21.45 -3.31 7.70
C LYS A 31 21.18 -4.33 6.60
N THR A 32 20.78 -5.54 6.98
CA THR A 32 20.59 -6.64 6.02
C THR A 32 19.21 -6.58 5.38
N GLU A 33 19.18 -6.33 4.08
CA GLU A 33 17.96 -6.44 3.27
C GLU A 33 17.43 -7.87 3.27
N VAL A 34 16.17 -8.02 3.65
CA VAL A 34 15.46 -9.31 3.67
C VAL A 34 14.22 -9.34 2.79
N GLY A 35 13.87 -8.20 2.19
CA GLY A 35 12.77 -8.13 1.24
C GLY A 35 12.41 -6.70 0.89
N THR A 36 11.62 -6.55 -0.17
CA THR A 36 11.14 -5.27 -0.66
C THR A 36 9.66 -5.35 -1.02
N LEU A 37 8.99 -4.21 -0.91
CA LEU A 37 7.67 -4.00 -1.51
C LEU A 37 7.82 -2.99 -2.62
N SER A 38 7.30 -3.34 -3.80
CA SER A 38 7.10 -2.39 -4.88
C SER A 38 5.89 -1.49 -4.59
N TYR A 39 5.77 -0.35 -5.28
CA TYR A 39 4.57 0.49 -5.16
C TYR A 39 3.30 -0.25 -5.56
N ALA A 40 3.35 -1.12 -6.57
CA ALA A 40 2.21 -1.93 -6.98
C ALA A 40 1.81 -2.95 -5.91
N THR A 41 2.78 -3.66 -5.32
CA THR A 41 2.52 -4.63 -4.24
C THR A 41 1.94 -3.94 -3.01
N LEU A 42 2.46 -2.77 -2.65
CA LEU A 42 1.99 -2.01 -1.50
C LEU A 42 0.56 -1.46 -1.71
N ASP A 43 0.21 -0.96 -2.90
CA ASP A 43 -1.17 -0.53 -3.22
C ASP A 43 -2.16 -1.71 -3.16
N LEU A 44 -1.77 -2.88 -3.68
CA LEU A 44 -2.61 -4.08 -3.62
C LEU A 44 -2.89 -4.50 -2.16
N GLN A 45 -1.85 -4.64 -1.34
CA GLN A 45 -2.01 -5.03 0.07
C GLN A 45 -2.85 -4.01 0.86
N ALA A 46 -2.66 -2.71 0.61
CA ALA A 46 -3.47 -1.67 1.25
C ALA A 46 -4.97 -1.83 0.92
N ARG A 47 -5.30 -2.19 -0.33
CA ARG A 47 -6.69 -2.43 -0.75
C ARG A 47 -7.27 -3.70 -0.15
N GLU A 48 -6.47 -4.75 -0.02
CA GLU A 48 -6.89 -5.99 0.66
C GLU A 48 -7.24 -5.73 2.13
N ILE A 49 -6.41 -4.96 2.84
CA ILE A 49 -6.69 -4.53 4.22
C ILE A 49 -7.98 -3.70 4.27
N ALA A 50 -8.13 -2.72 3.36
CA ALA A 50 -9.34 -1.90 3.32
C ALA A 50 -10.61 -2.73 3.08
N ALA A 51 -10.57 -3.70 2.16
CA ALA A 51 -11.67 -4.61 1.89
C ALA A 51 -11.99 -5.50 3.12
N ALA A 52 -10.97 -6.01 3.80
CA ALA A 52 -11.15 -6.80 5.02
C ALA A 52 -11.78 -5.97 6.16
N LEU A 53 -11.35 -4.72 6.33
CA LEU A 53 -11.95 -3.79 7.29
C LEU A 53 -13.40 -3.46 6.95
N GLN A 54 -13.71 -3.21 5.67
CA GLN A 54 -15.07 -2.98 5.20
C GLN A 54 -15.99 -4.19 5.43
N ALA A 55 -15.47 -5.41 5.23
CA ALA A 55 -16.23 -6.63 5.50
C ALA A 55 -16.52 -6.79 7.01
N LEU A 56 -15.57 -6.44 7.87
CA LEU A 56 -15.74 -6.50 9.32
C LEU A 56 -16.76 -5.47 9.83
N THR A 57 -16.77 -4.26 9.27
CA THR A 57 -17.71 -3.20 9.67
C THR A 57 -19.09 -3.33 9.01
N GLY A 58 -19.17 -3.91 7.82
CA GLY A 58 -20.42 -4.19 7.10
C GLY A 58 -21.33 -5.21 7.80
N LEU A 59 -20.80 -5.95 8.78
CA LEU A 59 -21.55 -6.89 9.63
C LEU A 59 -22.22 -6.24 10.85
N GLY A 60 -22.15 -4.90 11.01
CA GLY A 60 -22.66 -4.17 12.17
C GLY A 60 -23.58 -3.00 11.83
N THR A 61 -24.68 -3.21 11.11
CA THR A 61 -25.90 -2.39 11.23
C THR A 61 -27.14 -3.21 10.82
N ASN A 62 -27.80 -3.82 11.80
CA ASN A 62 -29.22 -4.18 11.76
C ASN A 62 -29.81 -3.92 13.14
#